data_AF-A0A419SJ03-F1
#
_entry.id   AF-A0A419SJ03-F1
#
_cell.length_a   1.000
_cell.length_b   1.000
_cell.length_c   1.000
_cell.angle_alpha   90.00
_cell.angle_beta   90.00
_cell.angle_gamma   90.00
#
_symmetry.space_group_name_H-M   'P 1'
#
loop_
_entity.id
_entity.type
_entity.pdbx_description
1 polymer ?
#
loop_
_entity_poly.entity_id
_entity_poly.type
_entity_poly.pdbx_seq_one_letter_code
_entity_poly.pdbx_strand_id
1 'polypeptide(L)'
;MRWGILIGLLVLSFILEGTIVQVFSMNAWEGSFYILPRFALVLLVFISLFVGRRKAFLLGVLIGLLFDINYTGVIGVYAFSLALIPYLSALAYQYFQLNIFLIILTVFLSVYVQESITFFLYDLFGLARGHYDLLTHLPTAAFNALVALILYQPITRFLEKISDGRQDEERI
;
A
#
# COMPACT_ATOMS: atom_id res chain seq x y z
N MET A 1 -0.27 23.59 2.63
CA MET A 1 -0.23 23.05 1.24
C MET A 1 0.33 21.63 1.11
N ARG A 2 1.42 21.23 1.80
CA ARG A 2 2.07 19.91 1.58
C ARG A 2 1.20 18.68 1.84
N TRP A 3 0.33 18.71 2.85
CA TRP A 3 -0.64 17.63 3.13
C TRP A 3 -1.66 17.42 2.01
N GLY A 4 -2.10 18.50 1.36
CA GLY A 4 -3.01 18.40 0.21
C GLY A 4 -2.37 17.67 -0.97
N ILE A 5 -1.06 17.87 -1.18
CA ILE A 5 -0.30 17.14 -2.21
C ILE A 5 -0.19 15.65 -1.86
N LEU A 6 0.07 15.29 -0.60
CA LEU A 6 0.07 13.88 -0.18
C LEU A 6 -1.28 13.19 -0.40
N ILE A 7 -2.37 13.84 0.00
CA ILE A 7 -3.71 13.32 -0.20
C ILE A 7 -4.00 13.21 -1.70
N GLY A 8 -3.62 14.22 -2.49
CA GLY A 8 -3.72 14.18 -3.94
C GLY A 8 -2.95 13.02 -4.57
N LEU A 9 -1.73 12.73 -4.09
CA LEU A 9 -0.94 11.58 -4.53
C LEU A 9 -1.62 10.25 -4.17
N LEU A 10 -2.16 10.11 -2.96
CA LEU A 10 -2.90 8.90 -2.56
C LEU A 10 -4.15 8.69 -3.42
N VAL A 11 -4.94 9.75 -3.64
CA VAL A 11 -6.13 9.69 -4.50
C VAL A 11 -5.75 9.37 -5.95
N LEU A 12 -4.67 9.97 -6.46
CA LEU A 12 -4.15 9.67 -7.78
C LEU A 12 -3.71 8.20 -7.89
N SER A 13 -2.99 7.68 -6.89
CA SER A 13 -2.60 6.28 -6.83
C SER A 13 -3.81 5.35 -6.79
N PHE A 14 -4.86 5.70 -6.04
CA PHE A 14 -6.13 4.98 -6.03
C PHE A 14 -6.79 4.94 -7.42
N ILE A 15 -6.90 6.09 -8.09
CA ILE A 15 -7.50 6.16 -9.44
C ILE A 15 -6.67 5.37 -10.46
N LEU A 16 -5.35 5.54 -10.44
CA LEU A 16 -4.44 4.83 -11.36
C LEU A 16 -4.48 3.32 -11.13
N GLU A 17 -4.37 2.87 -9.88
CA GLU A 17 -4.43 1.46 -9.52
C GLU A 17 -5.77 0.85 -9.94
N GLY A 18 -6.89 1.48 -9.60
CA GLY A 18 -8.21 1.01 -10.01
C GLY A 18 -8.41 0.96 -11.52
N THR A 19 -7.93 1.97 -12.24
CA THR A 19 -8.02 2.02 -13.71
C THR A 19 -7.16 0.94 -14.36
N ILE A 20 -5.93 0.76 -13.91
CA ILE A 20 -5.03 -0.27 -14.45
C ILE A 20 -5.61 -1.66 -14.16
N VAL A 21 -6.03 -1.92 -12.92
CA VAL A 21 -6.61 -3.22 -12.58
C VAL A 21 -7.83 -3.48 -13.46
N GLN A 22 -8.76 -2.53 -13.61
CA GLN A 22 -9.97 -2.73 -14.42
C GLN A 22 -9.67 -2.97 -15.91
N VAL A 23 -8.72 -2.23 -16.50
CA VAL A 23 -8.37 -2.37 -17.93
C VAL A 23 -7.61 -3.66 -18.20
N PHE A 24 -6.66 -4.02 -17.33
CA PHE A 24 -5.82 -5.20 -17.53
C PHE A 24 -6.48 -6.49 -17.02
N SER A 25 -7.36 -6.45 -16.01
CA SER A 25 -8.04 -7.63 -15.50
C SER A 25 -9.02 -8.22 -16.51
N MET A 26 -9.59 -7.42 -17.39
CA MET A 26 -10.54 -7.90 -18.41
C MET A 26 -9.89 -8.85 -19.43
N ASN A 27 -8.57 -8.75 -19.63
CA ASN A 27 -7.82 -9.53 -20.62
C ASN A 27 -6.82 -10.53 -20.03
N ALA A 28 -6.56 -10.50 -18.71
CA ALA A 28 -5.46 -11.23 -18.08
C ALA A 28 -5.85 -12.58 -17.44
N TRP A 29 -7.14 -12.95 -17.42
CA TRP A 29 -7.59 -14.17 -16.72
C TRP A 29 -7.21 -15.48 -17.43
N GLU A 30 -6.60 -15.40 -18.63
CA GLU A 30 -6.08 -16.56 -19.36
C GLU A 30 -4.58 -16.82 -19.11
N GLY A 31 -3.87 -15.95 -18.38
CA GLY A 31 -2.43 -16.09 -18.07
C GLY A 31 -2.15 -16.55 -16.63
N SER A 32 -1.18 -17.45 -16.44
CA SER A 32 -0.79 -18.01 -15.13
C SER A 32 -0.13 -17.00 -14.18
N PHE A 33 0.33 -15.85 -14.68
CA PHE A 33 0.99 -14.82 -13.88
C PHE A 33 0.41 -13.44 -14.22
N TYR A 34 0.08 -12.69 -13.17
CA TYR A 34 -0.39 -11.31 -13.27
C TYR A 34 0.42 -10.41 -12.33
N ILE A 35 0.56 -9.14 -12.71
CA ILE A 35 1.25 -8.12 -11.92
C ILE A 35 0.25 -7.02 -11.60
N LEU A 36 -0.05 -6.80 -10.31
CA LEU A 36 -0.90 -5.70 -9.88
C LEU A 36 -0.05 -4.53 -9.37
N PRO A 37 -0.27 -3.30 -9.86
CA PRO A 37 0.29 -2.13 -9.21
C PRO A 37 -0.40 -1.93 -7.85
N ARG A 38 0.37 -1.80 -6.77
CA ARG A 38 -0.11 -1.55 -5.41
C ARG A 38 0.39 -0.19 -4.90
N PHE A 39 0.25 0.84 -5.73
CA PHE A 39 0.82 2.16 -5.47
C PHE A 39 0.28 2.79 -4.19
N ALA A 40 -1.00 2.58 -3.90
CA ALA A 40 -1.61 3.10 -2.67
C ALA A 40 -0.95 2.49 -1.42
N LEU A 41 -0.74 1.17 -1.41
CA LEU A 41 -0.07 0.50 -0.30
C LEU A 41 1.37 0.98 -0.16
N VAL A 42 2.12 1.05 -1.27
CA VAL A 42 3.52 1.53 -1.23
C VAL A 42 3.57 2.91 -0.59
N LEU A 43 2.75 3.86 -1.04
CA LEU A 43 2.69 5.19 -0.44
C LEU A 43 2.34 5.16 1.04
N LEU A 44 1.36 4.36 1.45
CA LEU A 44 0.97 4.25 2.86
C LEU A 44 2.09 3.66 3.72
N VAL A 45 2.85 2.68 3.22
CA VAL A 45 4.04 2.17 3.89
C VAL A 45 5.06 3.29 4.07
N PHE A 46 5.39 4.05 3.03
CA PHE A 46 6.28 5.22 3.17
C PHE A 46 5.76 6.24 4.20
N ILE A 47 4.47 6.58 4.16
CA ILE A 47 3.86 7.49 5.14
C ILE A 47 3.99 6.93 6.57
N SER A 48 3.81 5.62 6.74
CA SER A 48 3.91 4.98 8.05
C SER A 48 5.31 5.10 8.64
N LEU A 49 6.34 4.94 7.81
CA LEU A 49 7.75 4.94 8.21
C LEU A 49 8.27 6.35 8.49
N PHE A 50 7.90 7.34 7.67
CA PHE A 50 8.49 8.69 7.73
C PHE A 50 7.61 9.72 8.45
N VAL A 51 6.27 9.57 8.40
CA VAL A 51 5.34 10.59 8.95
C VAL A 51 4.62 10.10 10.20
N GLY A 52 4.38 8.79 10.28
CA GLY A 52 3.94 8.11 11.50
C GLY A 52 2.79 7.13 11.31
N ARG A 53 2.89 6.00 12.05
CA ARG A 53 1.94 4.87 12.05
C ARG A 53 0.46 5.26 12.15
N ARG A 54 0.10 6.18 13.05
CA ARG A 54 -1.31 6.57 13.26
C ARG A 54 -1.91 7.28 12.04
N LYS A 55 -1.11 8.12 11.36
CA LYS A 55 -1.58 8.87 10.18
C LYS A 55 -1.71 7.93 8.99
N ALA A 56 -0.74 7.04 8.80
CA ALA A 56 -0.82 5.99 7.78
C ALA A 56 -2.04 5.09 7.99
N PHE A 57 -2.34 4.69 9.23
CA PHE A 57 -3.53 3.92 9.57
C PHE A 57 -4.81 4.65 9.15
N LEU A 58 -4.99 5.91 9.56
CA LEU A 58 -6.18 6.69 9.23
C LEU A 58 -6.34 6.91 7.72
N LEU A 59 -5.25 7.25 7.02
CA LEU A 59 -5.26 7.40 5.56
C LEU A 59 -5.53 6.06 4.87
N GLY A 60 -4.99 4.96 5.40
CA GLY A 60 -5.23 3.60 4.90
C GLY A 60 -6.68 3.18 5.02
N VAL A 61 -7.33 3.47 6.16
CA VAL A 61 -8.78 3.23 6.32
C VAL A 61 -9.57 4.02 5.26
N LEU A 62 -9.27 5.32 5.10
CA LEU A 62 -10.01 6.17 4.16
C LEU A 62 -9.83 5.72 2.70
N ILE A 63 -8.59 5.50 2.28
CA ILE A 63 -8.29 5.05 0.91
C ILE A 63 -8.81 3.63 0.68
N GLY A 64 -8.69 2.74 1.65
CA GLY A 64 -9.20 1.38 1.53
C GLY A 64 -10.72 1.32 1.47
N LEU A 65 -11.44 2.19 2.19
CA LEU A 65 -12.89 2.33 2.02
C LEU A 65 -13.26 2.80 0.61
N LEU A 66 -12.48 3.71 0.02
CA LEU A 66 -12.70 4.11 -1.38
C LEU A 66 -12.50 2.93 -2.33
N PHE A 67 -11.49 2.10 -2.12
CA PHE A 67 -11.30 0.85 -2.89
C PHE A 67 -12.49 -0.08 -2.75
N ASP A 68 -12.95 -0.28 -1.51
CA ASP A 68 -14.04 -1.21 -1.26
C ASP A 68 -15.35 -0.78 -1.92
N ILE A 69 -15.67 0.53 -1.85
CA ILE A 69 -16.91 1.09 -2.43
C ILE A 69 -16.87 1.07 -3.96
N ASN A 70 -15.72 1.33 -4.59
CA ASN A 70 -15.65 1.54 -6.04
C ASN A 70 -15.26 0.28 -6.83
N TYR A 71 -14.53 -0.67 -6.24
CA TYR A 71 -13.89 -1.74 -7.01
C TYR A 71 -14.18 -3.18 -6.56
N THR A 72 -14.57 -3.43 -5.30
CA THR A 72 -14.67 -4.80 -4.78
C THR A 72 -16.08 -5.27 -4.49
N GLY A 73 -17.01 -4.35 -4.19
CA GLY A 73 -18.37 -4.67 -3.76
C GLY A 73 -18.46 -5.27 -2.34
N VAL A 74 -17.32 -5.43 -1.64
CA VAL A 74 -17.25 -5.92 -0.25
C VAL A 74 -16.57 -4.88 0.61
N ILE A 75 -17.32 -4.32 1.56
CA ILE A 75 -16.80 -3.32 2.49
C ILE A 75 -15.92 -3.99 3.54
N GLY A 76 -14.70 -3.49 3.67
CA GLY A 76 -13.78 -3.86 4.75
C GLY A 76 -12.51 -4.56 4.28
N VAL A 77 -12.45 -5.15 3.09
CA VAL A 77 -11.27 -5.94 2.65
C VAL A 77 -10.06 -5.04 2.43
N TYR A 78 -10.20 -3.99 1.63
CA TYR A 78 -9.13 -3.01 1.41
C TYR A 78 -9.02 -2.04 2.58
N ALA A 79 -10.13 -1.62 3.19
CA ALA A 79 -10.08 -0.76 4.38
C ALA A 79 -9.26 -1.40 5.53
N PHE A 80 -9.41 -2.70 5.74
CA PHE A 80 -8.65 -3.43 6.76
C PHE A 80 -7.17 -3.59 6.36
N SER A 81 -6.91 -4.13 5.16
CA SER A 81 -5.54 -4.44 4.73
C SER A 81 -4.68 -3.19 4.54
N LEU A 82 -5.19 -2.14 3.90
CA LEU A 82 -4.46 -0.88 3.68
C LEU A 82 -4.26 -0.06 4.96
N ALA A 83 -5.06 -0.29 6.00
CA ALA A 83 -4.84 0.32 7.31
C ALA A 83 -3.85 -0.46 8.16
N LEU A 84 -4.05 -1.79 8.27
CA LEU A 84 -3.31 -2.64 9.18
C LEU A 84 -1.86 -2.84 8.72
N ILE A 85 -1.64 -3.12 7.43
CA ILE A 85 -0.31 -3.48 6.94
C ILE A 85 0.69 -2.32 7.13
N PRO A 86 0.42 -1.08 6.68
CA PRO A 86 1.34 0.03 6.92
C PRO A 86 1.55 0.32 8.41
N TYR A 87 0.50 0.18 9.23
CA TYR A 87 0.62 0.36 10.67
C TYR A 87 1.60 -0.63 11.30
N LEU A 88 1.50 -1.92 10.93
CA LEU A 88 2.40 -2.97 11.40
C LEU A 88 3.81 -2.81 10.83
N SER A 89 3.93 -2.38 9.57
CA SER A 89 5.22 -2.09 8.95
C SER A 89 6.00 -1.10 9.79
N ALA A 90 5.41 0.05 10.15
CA ALA A 90 6.08 1.03 11.01
C ALA A 90 6.34 0.57 12.45
N LEU A 91 5.55 -0.37 12.98
CA LEU A 91 5.77 -0.93 14.31
C LEU A 91 7.08 -1.74 14.36
N ALA A 92 7.37 -2.49 13.29
CA ALA A 92 8.61 -3.27 13.19
C ALA A 92 9.87 -2.37 13.27
N TYR A 93 9.81 -1.15 12.73
CA TYR A 93 10.95 -0.23 12.68
C TYR A 93 11.27 0.50 13.98
N GLN A 94 10.47 0.33 15.03
CA GLN A 94 10.83 0.88 16.34
C GLN A 94 12.16 0.32 16.88
N TYR A 95 12.63 -0.80 16.32
CA TYR A 95 13.83 -1.52 16.76
C TYR A 95 14.95 -1.60 15.71
N PHE A 96 14.73 -1.13 14.47
CA PHE A 96 15.69 -1.24 13.37
C PHE A 96 16.04 0.13 12.77
N GLN A 97 17.30 0.34 12.39
CA GLN A 97 17.71 1.54 11.66
C GLN A 97 17.14 1.52 10.24
N LEU A 98 16.55 2.63 9.79
CA LEU A 98 16.00 2.76 8.45
C LEU A 98 17.12 2.78 7.40
N ASN A 99 17.35 1.63 6.76
CA ASN A 99 18.20 1.51 5.58
C ASN A 99 17.34 1.24 4.35
N ILE A 100 17.79 1.69 3.18
CA ILE A 100 17.07 1.50 1.91
C ILE A 100 16.69 0.03 1.68
N PHE A 101 17.60 -0.90 1.96
CA PHE A 101 17.34 -2.34 1.83
C PHE A 101 16.14 -2.79 2.67
N LEU A 102 16.06 -2.36 3.93
CA LEU A 102 14.95 -2.73 4.81
C LEU A 102 13.64 -2.15 4.30
N ILE A 103 13.63 -0.89 3.85
CA ILE A 103 12.42 -0.24 3.32
C ILE A 103 11.87 -1.02 2.12
N ILE A 104 12.74 -1.40 1.17
CA ILE A 104 12.34 -2.19 0.00
C ILE A 104 11.85 -3.58 0.42
N LEU A 105 12.54 -4.23 1.36
CA LEU A 105 12.11 -5.52 1.90
C LEU A 105 10.74 -5.43 2.58
N THR A 106 10.49 -4.36 3.34
CA THR A 106 9.19 -4.11 3.96
C THR A 106 8.11 -3.88 2.92
N VAL A 107 8.37 -3.13 1.85
CA VAL A 107 7.39 -2.97 0.77
C VAL A 107 7.09 -4.32 0.14
N PHE A 108 8.11 -5.11 -0.19
CA PHE A 108 7.93 -6.45 -0.74
C PHE A 108 7.03 -7.32 0.16
N LEU A 109 7.36 -7.41 1.45
CA LEU A 109 6.58 -8.18 2.41
C LEU A 109 5.17 -7.63 2.60
N SER A 110 5.01 -6.31 2.65
CA SER A 110 3.72 -5.65 2.82
C SER A 110 2.78 -5.97 1.65
N VAL A 111 3.29 -5.91 0.42
CA VAL A 111 2.51 -6.23 -0.78
C VAL A 111 2.16 -7.71 -0.81
N TYR A 112 3.13 -8.59 -0.52
CA TYR A 112 2.88 -10.03 -0.46
C TYR A 112 1.81 -10.41 0.57
N VAL A 113 1.89 -9.80 1.76
CA VAL A 113 0.90 -9.97 2.83
C VAL A 113 -0.46 -9.40 2.42
N GLN A 114 -0.50 -8.25 1.73
CA GLN A 114 -1.76 -7.69 1.23
C GLN A 114 -2.46 -8.63 0.26
N GLU A 115 -1.75 -9.16 -0.73
CA GLU A 115 -2.35 -10.12 -1.67
C GLU A 115 -2.90 -11.34 -0.94
N SER A 116 -2.12 -11.88 -0.01
CA SER A 116 -2.50 -13.08 0.76
C SER A 116 -3.72 -12.81 1.63
N ILE A 117 -3.72 -11.74 2.42
CA ILE A 117 -4.87 -11.37 3.26
C ILE A 117 -6.09 -11.09 2.41
N THR A 118 -5.94 -10.40 1.28
CA THR A 118 -7.05 -10.10 0.37
C THR A 118 -7.67 -11.40 -0.17
N PHE A 119 -6.85 -12.35 -0.62
CA PHE A 119 -7.32 -13.67 -1.05
C PHE A 119 -8.09 -14.38 0.08
N PHE A 120 -7.50 -14.49 1.28
CA PHE A 120 -8.14 -15.19 2.39
C PHE A 120 -9.43 -14.51 2.87
N LEU A 121 -9.50 -13.18 2.83
CA LEU A 121 -10.74 -12.47 3.15
C LEU A 121 -11.83 -12.75 2.11
N TYR A 122 -11.50 -12.74 0.82
CA TYR A 122 -12.47 -13.13 -0.20
C TYR A 122 -12.91 -14.59 -0.08
N ASP A 123 -11.99 -15.49 0.27
CA ASP A 123 -12.30 -16.91 0.51
C ASP A 123 -13.24 -17.08 1.70
N LEU A 124 -12.99 -16.35 2.79
CA LEU A 124 -13.85 -16.31 3.98
C LEU A 124 -15.29 -15.87 3.65
N PHE A 125 -15.45 -14.94 2.70
CA PHE A 125 -16.75 -14.48 2.23
C PHE A 125 -17.37 -15.38 1.13
N GLY A 126 -16.69 -16.46 0.73
CA GLY A 126 -17.15 -17.36 -0.34
C GLY A 126 -17.08 -16.73 -1.74
N LEU A 127 -16.24 -15.71 -1.92
CA LEU A 127 -16.08 -14.94 -3.15
C LEU A 127 -14.76 -15.22 -3.87
N ALA A 128 -13.84 -15.95 -3.24
CA ALA A 128 -12.59 -16.35 -3.88
C ALA A 128 -12.85 -17.24 -5.09
N ARG A 129 -12.05 -17.03 -6.13
CA ARG A 129 -12.03 -17.86 -7.34
C ARG A 129 -10.64 -18.47 -7.46
N GLY A 130 -10.58 -19.80 -7.51
CA GLY A 130 -9.33 -20.54 -7.62
C GLY A 130 -8.73 -20.97 -6.27
N HIS A 131 -7.49 -21.46 -6.32
CA HIS A 131 -6.74 -21.92 -5.15
C HIS A 131 -5.65 -20.93 -4.79
N TYR A 132 -5.29 -20.85 -3.51
CA TYR A 132 -4.16 -20.06 -3.06
C TYR A 132 -2.84 -20.69 -3.52
N ASP A 133 -2.02 -19.93 -4.24
CA ASP A 133 -0.65 -20.31 -4.58
C ASP A 133 0.31 -19.19 -4.17
N LEU A 134 1.28 -19.56 -3.32
CA LEU A 134 2.33 -18.68 -2.81
C LEU A 134 3.13 -18.03 -3.94
N LEU A 135 3.34 -18.75 -5.04
CA LEU A 135 4.18 -18.28 -6.14
C LEU A 135 3.48 -17.24 -7.01
N THR A 136 2.15 -17.21 -7.05
CA THR A 136 1.38 -16.29 -7.90
C THR A 136 1.55 -14.83 -7.48
N HIS A 137 1.78 -14.56 -6.20
CA HIS A 137 1.86 -13.20 -5.66
C HIS A 137 3.30 -12.63 -5.63
N LEU A 138 4.32 -13.47 -5.79
CA LEU A 138 5.72 -13.05 -5.78
C LEU A 138 6.06 -12.02 -6.88
N PRO A 139 5.61 -12.17 -8.15
CA PRO A 139 5.89 -11.18 -9.19
C PRO A 139 5.31 -9.81 -8.87
N THR A 140 4.10 -9.77 -8.29
CA THR A 140 3.45 -8.53 -7.86
C THR A 140 4.23 -7.85 -6.73
N ALA A 141 4.67 -8.61 -5.73
CA ALA A 141 5.51 -8.08 -4.64
C ALA A 141 6.85 -7.55 -5.15
N ALA A 142 7.51 -8.30 -6.04
CA ALA A 142 8.79 -7.90 -6.65
C ALA A 142 8.64 -6.62 -7.49
N PHE A 143 7.60 -6.53 -8.32
CA PHE A 143 7.33 -5.35 -9.13
C PHE A 143 7.13 -4.10 -8.27
N ASN A 144 6.31 -4.19 -7.22
CA ASN A 144 6.05 -3.04 -6.35
C ASN A 144 7.28 -2.66 -5.50
N ALA A 145 8.12 -3.62 -5.13
CA ALA A 145 9.40 -3.34 -4.48
C ALA A 145 10.37 -2.58 -5.41
N LEU A 146 10.41 -2.94 -6.71
CA LEU A 146 11.17 -2.19 -7.72
C LEU A 146 10.64 -0.76 -7.91
N VAL A 147 9.31 -0.60 -7.97
CA VAL A 147 8.69 0.73 -8.01
C VAL A 147 9.05 1.54 -6.77
N ALA A 148 9.01 0.93 -5.59
CA ALA A 148 9.41 1.60 -4.35
C ALA A 148 10.89 2.02 -4.36
N LEU A 149 11.78 1.24 -4.99
CA LEU A 149 13.18 1.60 -5.15
C LEU A 149 13.36 2.87 -5.99
N ILE A 150 12.62 2.98 -7.10
CA ILE A 150 12.63 4.17 -7.96
C ILE A 150 12.05 5.38 -7.22
N LEU A 151 10.95 5.17 -6.50
CA LEU A 151 10.24 6.21 -5.78
C LEU A 151 10.89 6.60 -4.44
N TYR A 152 11.84 5.81 -3.94
CA TYR A 152 12.47 6.00 -2.63
C TYR A 152 12.96 7.44 -2.46
N GLN A 153 13.89 7.90 -3.32
CA GLN A 153 14.48 9.23 -3.19
C GLN A 153 13.49 10.40 -3.24
N PRO A 154 12.58 10.50 -4.25
CA PRO A 154 11.67 11.64 -4.31
C PRO A 154 10.65 11.64 -3.16
N ILE A 155 10.15 10.46 -2.78
CA ILE A 155 9.09 10.36 -1.76
C ILE A 155 9.65 10.60 -0.36
N THR A 156 10.79 10.01 0.01
CA THR A 156 11.35 10.22 1.35
C THR A 156 11.67 11.69 1.61
N ARG A 157 12.35 12.35 0.67
CA ARG A 157 12.66 13.79 0.74
C ARG A 157 11.41 14.65 0.86
N PHE A 158 10.29 14.22 0.27
CA PHE A 158 9.02 14.94 0.37
C PHE A 158 8.34 14.70 1.72
N LEU A 159 8.38 13.47 2.24
CA LEU A 159 7.77 13.10 3.51
C LEU A 159 8.54 13.65 4.71
N GLU A 160 9.87 13.67 4.68
CA GLU A 160 10.71 14.28 5.73
C GLU A 160 10.39 15.77 5.90
N LYS A 161 10.16 16.48 4.80
CA LYS A 161 9.71 17.88 4.83
C LYS A 161 8.32 18.07 5.46
N ILE A 162 7.54 17.00 5.57
CA ILE A 162 6.19 17.01 6.17
C ILE A 162 6.26 16.57 7.64
N SER A 163 7.23 15.74 8.02
CA SER A 163 7.50 15.42 9.42
C SER A 163 8.14 16.59 10.16
N ASP A 164 9.13 17.25 9.55
CA ASP A 164 9.96 18.28 10.21
C ASP A 164 9.17 19.55 10.50
N GLY A 165 8.37 20.03 9.54
CA GLY A 165 7.54 21.22 9.72
C GLY A 165 6.44 21.08 10.79
N ARG A 166 6.29 19.89 11.40
CA ARG A 166 5.34 19.62 12.47
C ARG A 166 6.00 19.52 13.85
N GLN A 167 7.27 19.12 13.93
CA GLN A 167 8.01 19.16 15.19
C GLN A 167 8.25 20.60 15.66
N ASP A 168 8.27 21.56 14.73
CA ASP A 168 8.35 22.99 15.02
C ASP A 168 7.01 23.57 15.53
N GLU A 169 5.86 23.06 15.06
CA GLU A 169 4.52 23.51 15.52
C GLU A 169 4.14 22.95 16.91
N GLU A 170 4.62 21.76 17.28
CA GLU A 170 4.37 21.16 18.62
C GLU A 170 5.30 21.70 19.71
N ARG A 171 6.30 22.54 19.36
CA ARG A 171 7.28 23.15 20.29
C ARG A 171 7.03 24.65 20.58
N ILE A 172 5.98 25.24 20.02
CA ILE A 172 5.55 26.65 20.23
C ILE A 172 4.28 26.66 21.06
#